data_AF-A0A0F5VJ60-F1
#
_entry.id   AF-A0A0F5VJ60-F1
#
_cell.length_a   1.000
_cell.length_b   1.000
_cell.length_c   1.000
_cell.angle_alpha   90.00
_cell.angle_beta   90.00
_cell.angle_gamma   90.00
#
_symmetry.space_group_name_H-M   'P 1'
#
loop_
_entity.id
_entity.type
_entity.pdbx_description
1 polymer ?
#
loop_
_entity_poly.entity_id
_entity_poly.type
_entity_poly.pdbx_seq_one_letter_code
_entity_poly.pdbx_strand_id
1 'polypeptide(L)' 'MGLGLAVARGFAEAMGGTLAAEDTPGGGLTMVLTVPAASGLTPVSTDRPGTATSYVRTGRVAPEPKRQ' A
#
# COMPACT_ATOMS: atom_id res chain seq x y z
N MET A 1 15.12 0.51 -21.05
CA MET A 1 13.86 0.82 -20.34
C MET A 1 13.25 -0.48 -19.87
N GLY A 2 12.95 -0.64 -18.57
CA GLY A 2 12.45 -1.90 -18.02
C GLY A 2 10.98 -2.13 -18.40
N LEU A 3 10.69 -3.28 -19.01
CA LEU A 3 9.31 -3.66 -19.40
C LEU A 3 8.37 -3.84 -18.21
N GLY A 4 8.89 -4.28 -17.06
CA GLY A 4 8.08 -4.61 -15.89
C GLY A 4 7.21 -3.46 -15.39
N LEU A 5 7.76 -2.25 -15.26
CA LEU A 5 6.99 -1.09 -14.81
C LEU A 5 5.99 -0.60 -15.86
N ALA A 6 6.36 -0.67 -17.14
CA ALA A 6 5.45 -0.31 -18.23
C ALA A 6 4.23 -1.24 -18.26
N VAL A 7 4.45 -2.54 -18.10
CA VAL A 7 3.38 -3.56 -18.02
C VAL A 7 2.52 -3.37 -16.78
N ALA A 8 3.14 -3.20 -15.60
CA ALA A 8 2.40 -3.02 -14.35
C ALA A 8 1.51 -1.77 -14.39
N ARG A 9 2.02 -0.65 -14.94
CA ARG A 9 1.25 0.58 -15.11
C ARG A 9 0.09 0.40 -16.09
N GLY A 10 0.34 -0.19 -17.26
CA GLY A 10 -0.70 -0.46 -18.25
C GLY A 10 -1.78 -1.40 -17.72
N PHE A 11 -1.41 -2.38 -16.90
CA PHE A 11 -2.36 -3.28 -16.23
C PHE A 11 -3.22 -2.53 -15.21
N ALA A 12 -2.62 -1.69 -14.35
CA ALA A 12 -3.38 -0.89 -13.39
C ALA A 12 -4.37 0.05 -14.09
N GLU A 13 -3.97 0.71 -15.17
CA GLU A 13 -4.84 1.59 -15.96
C GLU A 13 -5.96 0.80 -16.64
N ALA A 14 -5.68 -0.39 -17.17
CA ALA A 14 -6.70 -1.27 -17.75
C ALA A 14 -7.74 -1.74 -16.71
N MET A 15 -7.36 -1.86 -15.43
CA MET A 15 -8.28 -2.13 -14.32
C MET A 15 -9.04 -0.89 -13.83
N GLY A 16 -8.84 0.29 -14.43
CA GLY A 16 -9.40 1.56 -13.96
C GLY A 16 -8.73 2.09 -12.69
N GLY A 17 -7.53 1.62 -12.38
CA GLY A 17 -6.70 2.06 -11.26
C GLY A 17 -5.52 2.93 -11.70
N THR A 18 -4.67 3.28 -10.74
CA THR A 18 -3.46 4.09 -10.96
C THR A 18 -2.27 3.50 -10.20
N LEU A 19 -1.08 3.60 -10.77
CA LEU A 19 0.17 3.17 -10.14
C LEU A 19 1.17 4.33 -10.08
N ALA A 20 1.57 4.69 -8.86
CA ALA A 20 2.54 5.74 -8.57
C ALA A 20 3.76 5.19 -7.82
N ALA A 21 4.87 5.90 -7.94
CA ALA A 21 6.13 5.60 -7.30
C ALA A 21 6.42 6.72 -6.28
N GLU A 22 6.68 6.34 -5.03
CA GLU A 22 7.05 7.23 -3.95
C GLU A 22 8.41 6.80 -3.38
N ASP A 23 9.22 7.77 -2.97
CA ASP A 23 10.51 7.47 -2.35
C ASP A 23 10.32 6.86 -0.96
N THR A 24 11.08 5.81 -0.65
CA THR A 24 11.09 5.21 0.69
C THR A 24 12.28 5.73 1.51
N PRO A 25 12.06 6.29 2.71
CA PRO A 25 13.15 6.60 3.64
C PRO A 25 13.96 5.34 3.98
N GLY A 26 15.29 5.43 3.88
CA GLY A 26 16.19 4.27 4.00
C GLY A 26 16.56 3.62 2.66
N GLY A 27 16.06 4.17 1.54
CA GLY A 27 16.36 3.72 0.19
C GLY A 27 15.31 2.76 -0.35
N GLY A 28 15.37 2.51 -1.66
CA GLY A 28 14.35 1.75 -2.37
C GLY A 28 13.15 2.62 -2.78
N LEU A 29 12.08 1.96 -3.20
CA LEU A 29 10.90 2.59 -3.78
C LEU A 29 9.62 2.00 -3.16
N THR A 30 8.69 2.88 -2.78
CA THR A 30 7.34 2.53 -2.39
C THR A 30 6.46 2.64 -3.63
N MET A 31 5.79 1.56 -4.01
CA MET A 31 4.78 1.61 -5.07
C MET A 31 3.39 1.80 -4.45
N VAL A 32 2.64 2.79 -4.94
CA VAL A 32 1.28 3.08 -4.52
C VAL A 32 0.31 2.71 -5.65
N LEU A 33 -0.48 1.67 -5.42
CA LEU A 33 -1.53 1.20 -6.32
C LEU A 33 -2.90 1.59 -5.77
N THR A 34 -3.66 2.33 -6.55
CA THR A 34 -5.07 2.64 -6.27
C THR A 34 -5.93 1.88 -7.25
N VAL A 35 -6.94 1.16 -6.75
CA VAL A 35 -7.89 0.40 -7.58
C VAL A 35 -9.31 0.62 -7.06
N PRO A 36 -10.32 0.58 -7.95
CA PRO A 36 -11.72 0.58 -7.53
C PRO A 36 -12.01 -0.57 -6.57
N ALA A 37 -12.72 -0.29 -5.49
CA ALA A 37 -13.19 -1.33 -4.58
C ALA A 37 -14.28 -2.17 -5.28
N ALA A 38 -14.29 -3.48 -5.01
CA ALA A 38 -15.39 -4.33 -5.45
C ALA A 38 -16.69 -3.97 -4.71
N SER A 39 -17.78 -3.77 -5.45
CA SER A 39 -19.11 -3.56 -4.89
C SER A 39 -19.58 -4.80 -4.12
N GLY A 40 -20.08 -4.61 -2.89
CA GLY A 40 -20.70 -5.69 -2.10
C GLY A 40 -19.78 -6.37 -1.08
N LEU A 41 -18.54 -5.92 -0.91
CA LEU A 41 -17.73 -6.33 0.24
C LEU A 41 -18.23 -5.62 1.49
N THR A 42 -18.89 -6.33 2.40
CA THR A 42 -19.06 -5.88 3.78
C THR A 42 -17.67 -5.90 4.43
N PRO A 43 -17.12 -4.76 4.88
CA PRO A 43 -15.82 -4.76 5.54
C PRO A 43 -15.89 -5.67 6.76
N VAL A 44 -15.06 -6.72 6.78
CA VAL A 44 -14.88 -7.52 7.99
C VAL A 44 -14.18 -6.62 9.01
N SER A 45 -14.89 -6.24 10.08
CA SER A 45 -14.28 -5.52 11.19
C SER A 45 -13.17 -6.40 11.78
N THR A 46 -11.93 -5.94 11.73
CA THR A 46 -10.77 -6.68 12.24
C THR A 46 -10.55 -6.40 13.73
N ASP A 47 -11.62 -6.21 14.50
CA ASP A 47 -11.59 -5.80 15.92
C ASP A 47 -11.14 -6.92 16.90
N ARG A 48 -10.26 -7.84 16.48
CA ARG A 48 -9.70 -8.87 17.38
C ARG A 48 -8.23 -8.61 17.66
N PRO A 49 -7.85 -8.20 18.88
CA PRO A 49 -6.48 -8.33 19.35
C PRO A 49 -6.21 -9.82 19.67
N GLY A 50 -5.61 -10.54 18.72
CA GLY A 50 -5.25 -11.94 18.92
C GLY A 50 -4.47 -12.51 17.75
N THR A 51 -3.15 -12.51 17.89
CA THR A 51 -2.15 -13.35 17.20
C THR A 51 -2.54 -13.85 15.79
N ALA A 52 -2.64 -12.93 14.84
CA ALA A 52 -2.62 -13.26 13.42
C ALA A 52 -1.24 -12.86 12.86
N THR A 53 -0.47 -13.81 12.34
CA THR A 53 0.64 -13.49 11.45
C THR A 53 0.04 -13.02 10.12
N SER A 54 -0.28 -11.74 10.04
CA SER A 54 -0.53 -11.02 8.81
C SER A 54 -0.12 -9.58 9.03
N TYR A 55 0.94 -9.15 8.34
CA TYR A 55 1.38 -7.77 8.41
C TYR A 55 1.53 -7.20 7.00
N VAL A 56 0.77 -6.15 6.73
CA VAL A 56 1.11 -5.15 5.72
C VAL A 56 1.53 -3.91 6.51
N ARG A 57 2.81 -3.52 6.39
CA ARG A 57 3.31 -2.28 7.01
C ARG A 57 2.79 -1.09 6.22
N THR A 58 1.70 -0.49 6.68
CA THR A 58 1.35 0.87 6.28
C THR A 58 1.17 1.70 7.54
N GLY A 59 2.20 2.44 7.93
CA GLY A 59 2.18 3.26 9.13
C GLY A 59 3.09 4.46 8.98
N ARG A 60 2.51 5.66 9.02
CA ARG A 60 3.24 6.90 9.28
C ARG A 60 3.84 6.79 10.69
N VAL A 61 5.16 6.88 10.81
CA VAL A 61 5.86 6.87 12.09
C VAL A 61 5.40 8.08 12.90
N ALA A 62 4.81 7.85 14.07
CA ALA A 62 4.52 8.93 15.03
C ALA A 62 5.86 9.54 15.51
N PRO A 63 6.00 10.87 15.56
CA PRO A 63 7.23 11.50 16.03
C PRO A 63 7.48 11.13 17.49
N GLU A 64 8.71 10.66 17.75
CA GLU A 64 9.17 10.19 19.05
C GLU A 64 9.10 11.33 20.10
N PRO A 65 8.51 11.11 21.29
CA PRO A 65 8.48 12.14 22.31
C PRO A 65 9.90 12.35 22.85
N LYS A 66 10.39 13.59 22.75
CA LYS A 66 11.64 14.03 23.36
C LYS A 66 11.55 13.79 24.88
N ARG A 67 12.23 12.77 25.40
CA ARG A 67 12.50 12.67 26.84
C ARG A 67 13.42 13.83 27.22
N GLN A 68 12.90 14.76 28.02
CA GLN A 68 13.70 15.57 28.93
C GLN A 68 14.29 14.68 30.02
#